data_AF-A0A845U7I7-F1
#
_entry.id   AF-A0A845U7I7-F1
#
_cell.length_a   1.000
_cell.length_b   1.000
_cell.length_c   1.000
_cell.angle_alpha   90.00
_cell.angle_beta   90.00
_cell.angle_gamma   90.00
#
_symmetry.space_group_name_H-M   'P 1'
#
loop_
_entity.id
_entity.type
_entity.pdbx_description
1 polymer ?
#
loop_
_entity_poly.entity_id
_entity_poly.type
_entity_poly.pdbx_seq_one_letter_code
_entity_poly.pdbx_strand_id
1 'polypeptide(L)'
;MKQGSAKNLIMEINVGFIILGVWLLSGLLRLLPEMVREGRRRKVENAKRQESLEAIRKDGIPQVFLASPQLAILHFGNEVLKVWETVTEPKYRDIEGYPPDWAWRRYAVRLRDHDRCTKCKVTIARPHVHHVKPVRQGGRHGFENLVTLCATCHEREHPGNSWFRKLRFGFVRRWRPTRPPDFRHRR
;
A
#
# COMPACT_ATOMS: atom_id res chain seq x y z
N MET A 1 -45.71 55.27 -13.84
CA MET A 1 -44.30 55.54 -13.47
C MET A 1 -43.54 54.38 -12.79
N LYS A 2 -44.06 53.14 -12.71
CA LYS A 2 -43.36 52.03 -12.02
C LYS A 2 -42.41 51.16 -12.88
N GLN A 3 -42.47 51.25 -14.22
CA GLN A 3 -41.68 50.39 -15.11
C GLN A 3 -40.18 50.78 -15.24
N GLY A 4 -39.79 52.02 -14.90
CA GLY A 4 -38.39 52.47 -14.99
C GLY A 4 -37.48 51.92 -13.88
N SER A 5 -38.03 51.73 -12.68
CA SER A 5 -37.28 51.27 -11.50
C SER A 5 -36.87 49.79 -11.60
N ALA A 6 -37.76 48.92 -12.12
CA ALA A 6 -37.45 47.50 -12.30
C ALA A 6 -36.39 47.24 -13.40
N LYS A 7 -36.40 48.03 -14.48
CA LYS A 7 -35.41 47.93 -15.57
C LYS A 7 -34.01 48.32 -15.10
N ASN A 8 -33.90 49.38 -14.29
CA ASN A 8 -32.63 49.80 -13.72
C ASN A 8 -32.08 48.77 -12.71
N LEU A 9 -32.95 48.16 -11.90
CA LEU A 9 -32.56 47.12 -10.95
C LEU A 9 -32.03 45.85 -11.68
N ILE A 10 -32.72 45.40 -12.73
CA ILE A 10 -32.26 44.26 -13.55
C ILE A 10 -30.94 44.59 -14.25
N MET A 11 -30.76 45.82 -14.72
CA MET A 11 -29.53 46.28 -15.35
C MET A 11 -28.35 46.28 -14.36
N GLU A 12 -28.53 46.78 -13.13
CA GLU A 12 -27.50 46.75 -12.10
C GLU A 12 -27.11 45.32 -11.68
N ILE A 13 -28.09 44.43 -11.53
CA ILE A 13 -27.86 43.01 -11.25
C ILE A 13 -27.03 42.36 -12.36
N ASN A 14 -27.39 42.59 -13.63
CA ASN A 14 -26.67 42.05 -14.78
C ASN A 14 -25.23 42.60 -14.86
N VAL A 15 -25.02 43.90 -14.60
CA VAL A 15 -23.69 44.51 -14.54
C VAL A 15 -22.87 43.91 -13.40
N GLY A 16 -23.48 43.69 -12.22
CA GLY A 16 -22.84 43.02 -11.10
C GLY A 16 -22.38 41.60 -11.42
N PHE A 17 -23.19 40.81 -12.12
CA PHE A 17 -22.81 39.47 -12.59
C PHE A 17 -21.69 39.50 -13.63
N ILE A 18 -21.67 40.47 -14.54
CA ILE A 18 -20.60 40.65 -15.52
C ILE A 18 -19.28 41.00 -14.82
N ILE A 19 -19.29 41.93 -13.87
CA ILE A 19 -18.10 42.33 -13.11
C ILE A 19 -17.57 41.14 -12.29
N LEU A 20 -18.44 40.40 -11.63
CA LEU A 20 -18.06 39.18 -10.90
C LEU A 20 -17.46 38.13 -11.84
N GLY A 21 -18.07 37.92 -13.01
CA GLY A 21 -17.56 37.00 -14.03
C GLY A 21 -16.17 37.40 -14.55
N VAL A 22 -15.94 38.70 -14.81
CA VAL A 22 -14.63 39.23 -15.22
C VAL A 22 -13.59 39.07 -14.10
N TRP A 23 -13.96 39.30 -12.84
CA TRP A 23 -13.07 39.09 -11.69
C TRP A 23 -12.68 37.62 -11.52
N LEU A 24 -13.64 36.70 -11.62
CA LEU A 24 -13.39 35.26 -11.54
C LEU A 24 -12.51 34.78 -12.71
N LEU A 25 -12.79 35.22 -13.94
CA LEU A 25 -12.01 34.86 -15.12
C LEU A 25 -10.58 35.44 -15.05
N SER A 26 -10.43 36.69 -14.61
CA SER A 26 -9.12 37.32 -14.38
C SER A 26 -8.33 36.57 -13.31
N GLY A 27 -9.00 36.16 -12.22
CA GLY A 27 -8.42 35.31 -11.18
C GLY A 27 -7.93 33.97 -11.73
N LEU A 28 -8.74 33.30 -12.57
CA LEU A 28 -8.37 32.02 -13.19
C LEU A 28 -7.20 32.19 -14.19
N LEU A 29 -7.20 33.24 -15.02
CA LEU A 29 -6.09 33.52 -15.95
C LEU A 29 -4.76 33.74 -15.20
N ARG A 30 -4.80 34.36 -14.01
CA ARG A 30 -3.61 34.52 -13.16
C ARG A 30 -3.06 33.19 -12.64
N LEU A 31 -3.90 32.15 -12.54
CA LEU A 31 -3.49 30.81 -12.11
C LEU A 31 -2.93 29.94 -13.25
N LEU A 32 -3.27 30.23 -14.52
CA LEU A 32 -2.83 29.40 -15.67
C LEU A 32 -1.31 29.19 -15.75
N PRO A 33 -0.44 30.20 -15.54
CA PRO A 33 1.02 29.99 -15.60
C PRO A 33 1.53 29.04 -14.51
N GLU A 34 0.94 29.07 -13.32
CA GLU A 34 1.28 28.13 -12.24
C GLU A 34 0.76 26.73 -12.55
N MET A 35 -0.46 26.60 -13.06
CA MET A 35 -1.02 25.31 -13.48
C MET A 35 -0.16 24.64 -14.57
N VAL A 36 0.29 25.42 -15.57
CA VAL A 36 1.16 24.92 -16.64
C VAL A 36 2.54 24.54 -16.08
N ARG A 37 3.12 25.34 -15.18
CA ARG A 37 4.40 25.03 -14.53
C ARG A 37 4.31 23.76 -13.69
N GLU A 38 3.25 23.62 -12.88
CA GLU A 38 2.98 22.44 -12.07
C GLU A 38 2.78 21.19 -12.95
N GLY A 39 2.02 21.30 -14.04
CA GLY A 39 1.87 20.22 -15.02
C GLY A 39 3.20 19.78 -15.62
N ARG A 40 4.09 20.73 -15.95
CA ARG A 40 5.45 20.42 -16.44
C ARG A 40 6.30 19.72 -15.38
N ARG A 41 6.26 20.17 -14.12
CA ARG A 41 6.97 19.53 -13.00
C ARG A 41 6.52 18.08 -12.80
N ARG A 42 5.21 17.85 -12.76
CA ARG A 42 4.64 16.49 -12.64
C ARG A 42 5.06 15.59 -13.79
N LYS A 43 5.10 16.11 -15.03
CA LYS A 43 5.55 15.33 -16.20
C LYS A 43 7.01 14.89 -16.04
N VAL A 44 7.90 15.78 -15.59
CA VAL A 44 9.31 15.47 -15.33
C VAL A 44 9.45 14.47 -14.18
N GLU A 45 8.72 14.67 -13.07
CA GLU A 45 8.75 13.76 -11.92
C GLU A 45 8.26 12.34 -12.29
N ASN A 46 7.16 12.25 -13.05
CA ASN A 46 6.64 10.99 -13.54
C ASN A 46 7.63 10.28 -14.48
N ALA A 47 8.32 11.02 -15.36
CA ALA A 47 9.36 10.45 -16.22
C ALA A 47 10.53 9.87 -15.40
N LYS A 48 11.04 10.62 -14.42
CA LYS A 48 12.09 10.14 -13.49
C LYS A 48 11.65 8.90 -12.70
N ARG A 49 10.37 8.85 -12.29
CA ARG A 49 9.80 7.68 -11.61
C ARG A 49 9.78 6.47 -12.53
N GLN A 50 9.35 6.62 -13.78
CA GLN A 50 9.35 5.51 -14.76
C GLN A 50 10.76 4.99 -15.04
N GLU A 51 11.73 5.88 -15.24
CA GLU A 51 13.14 5.52 -15.39
C GLU A 51 13.66 4.73 -14.17
N SER A 52 13.32 5.18 -12.95
CA SER A 52 13.67 4.47 -11.72
C SER A 52 13.02 3.07 -11.64
N LEU A 53 11.75 2.94 -12.07
CA LEU A 53 11.03 1.67 -12.12
C LEU A 53 11.62 0.69 -13.15
N GLU A 54 12.09 1.19 -14.29
CA GLU A 54 12.79 0.41 -15.31
C GLU A 54 14.14 -0.10 -14.79
N ALA A 55 14.90 0.76 -14.10
CA ALA A 55 16.15 0.36 -13.46
C ALA A 55 15.94 -0.77 -12.44
N ILE A 56 14.98 -0.63 -11.51
CA ILE A 56 14.72 -1.71 -10.53
C ILE A 56 14.12 -2.97 -11.17
N ARG A 57 13.45 -2.87 -12.33
CA ARG A 57 12.97 -4.04 -13.07
C ARG A 57 14.15 -4.83 -13.63
N LYS A 58 15.17 -4.14 -14.12
CA LYS A 58 16.40 -4.74 -14.67
C LYS A 58 17.31 -5.27 -13.56
N ASP A 59 17.61 -4.43 -12.58
CA ASP A 59 18.67 -4.69 -11.58
C ASP A 59 18.11 -5.35 -10.30
N GLY A 60 16.80 -5.33 -10.11
CA GLY A 60 16.13 -5.79 -8.91
C GLY A 60 15.91 -4.67 -7.89
N ILE A 61 15.01 -4.91 -6.93
CA ILE A 61 14.75 -3.96 -5.85
C ILE A 61 15.97 -3.93 -4.91
N PRO A 62 16.57 -2.75 -4.64
CA PRO A 62 17.72 -2.66 -3.76
C PRO A 62 17.43 -3.22 -2.36
N GLN A 63 18.44 -3.81 -1.71
CA GLN A 63 18.30 -4.51 -0.43
C GLN A 63 17.63 -3.65 0.67
N VAL A 64 17.94 -2.35 0.71
CA VAL A 64 17.35 -1.39 1.66
C VAL A 64 15.82 -1.33 1.54
N PHE A 65 15.28 -1.54 0.35
CA PHE A 65 13.86 -1.51 0.05
C PHE A 65 13.18 -2.89 0.18
N LEU A 66 13.93 -3.99 0.10
CA LEU A 66 13.38 -5.35 0.31
C LEU A 66 12.83 -5.55 1.73
N ALA A 67 13.47 -4.94 2.73
CA ALA A 67 13.02 -5.02 4.11
C ALA A 67 11.86 -4.07 4.45
N SER A 68 11.54 -3.10 3.59
CA SER A 68 10.60 -2.01 3.88
C SER A 68 9.76 -1.61 2.65
N PRO A 69 8.63 -2.31 2.41
CA PRO A 69 7.73 -2.00 1.30
C PRO A 69 7.21 -0.57 1.33
N GLN A 70 6.91 -0.05 2.53
CA GLN A 70 6.41 1.32 2.68
C GLN A 70 7.45 2.36 2.25
N LEU A 71 8.72 2.13 2.57
CA LEU A 71 9.79 3.02 2.15
C LEU A 71 10.00 2.96 0.63
N ALA A 72 9.88 1.77 0.05
CA ALA A 72 9.95 1.61 -1.40
C ALA A 72 8.78 2.30 -2.11
N ILE A 73 7.55 2.16 -1.60
CA ILE A 73 6.37 2.83 -2.17
C ILE A 73 6.49 4.34 -2.07
N LEU A 74 7.01 4.85 -0.95
CA LEU A 74 7.27 6.28 -0.79
C LEU A 74 8.27 6.80 -1.84
N HIS A 75 9.27 5.99 -2.20
CA HIS A 75 10.33 6.41 -3.11
C HIS A 75 9.96 6.21 -4.59
N PHE A 76 9.32 5.09 -4.93
CA PHE A 76 9.07 4.65 -6.31
C PHE A 76 7.59 4.75 -6.74
N GLY A 77 6.67 5.13 -5.85
CA GLY A 77 5.23 5.06 -6.09
C GLY A 77 4.65 3.66 -5.83
N ASN A 78 3.35 3.48 -6.06
CA ASN A 78 2.68 2.19 -5.83
C ASN A 78 3.04 1.14 -6.89
N GLU A 79 3.53 1.58 -8.05
CA GLU A 79 3.87 0.77 -9.21
C GLU A 79 5.01 -0.22 -8.91
N VAL A 80 5.87 0.09 -7.93
CA VAL A 80 6.91 -0.83 -7.44
C VAL A 80 6.34 -2.15 -6.94
N LEU A 81 5.09 -2.18 -6.46
CA LEU A 81 4.43 -3.42 -6.03
C LEU A 81 4.36 -4.41 -7.19
N LYS A 82 4.08 -3.91 -8.41
CA LYS A 82 4.04 -4.75 -9.60
C LYS A 82 5.43 -5.25 -9.99
N VAL A 83 6.45 -4.39 -9.87
CA VAL A 83 7.84 -4.81 -10.12
C VAL A 83 8.28 -5.88 -9.12
N TRP A 84 7.99 -5.70 -7.83
CA TRP A 84 8.25 -6.72 -6.82
C TRP A 84 7.58 -8.05 -7.20
N GLU A 85 6.28 -8.02 -7.49
CA GLU A 85 5.50 -9.21 -7.83
C GLU A 85 6.05 -9.96 -9.06
N THR A 86 6.46 -9.25 -10.11
CA THR A 86 6.90 -9.89 -11.37
C THR A 86 8.37 -10.25 -11.40
N VAL A 87 9.23 -9.51 -10.69
CA VAL A 87 10.70 -9.65 -10.79
C VAL A 87 11.31 -10.25 -9.54
N THR A 88 10.88 -9.79 -8.35
CA THR A 88 11.56 -10.09 -7.09
C THR A 88 10.95 -11.30 -6.39
N GLU A 89 9.62 -11.33 -6.28
CA GLU A 89 8.88 -12.39 -5.58
C GLU A 89 9.20 -13.80 -6.13
N PRO A 90 9.28 -14.04 -7.45
CA PRO A 90 9.56 -15.38 -7.98
C PRO A 90 10.95 -15.91 -7.57
N LYS A 91 11.93 -15.02 -7.38
CA LYS A 91 13.30 -15.38 -7.00
C LYS A 91 13.40 -16.01 -5.61
N TYR A 92 12.43 -15.74 -4.74
CA TYR A 92 12.49 -16.14 -3.33
C TYR A 92 11.37 -17.10 -2.90
N ARG A 93 10.66 -17.74 -3.84
CA ARG A 93 9.57 -18.69 -3.52
C ARG A 93 10.05 -19.96 -2.86
N ASP A 94 11.21 -20.45 -3.30
CA ASP A 94 11.71 -21.80 -3.01
C ASP A 94 12.98 -21.79 -2.16
N ILE A 95 13.34 -20.66 -1.56
CA ILE A 95 14.54 -20.59 -0.73
C ILE A 95 14.31 -21.26 0.62
N GLU A 96 15.39 -21.78 1.21
CA GLU A 96 15.37 -22.24 2.59
C GLU A 96 15.30 -21.05 3.57
N GLY A 97 14.55 -21.21 4.65
CA GLY A 97 14.43 -20.19 5.69
C GLY A 97 13.37 -19.13 5.39
N TYR A 98 13.64 -17.88 5.77
CA TYR A 98 12.72 -16.77 5.52
C TYR A 98 13.23 -15.88 4.39
N PRO A 99 12.40 -15.61 3.36
CA PRO A 99 12.75 -14.70 2.28
C PRO A 99 13.19 -13.31 2.74
N PRO A 100 14.23 -12.72 2.11
CA PRO A 100 14.61 -11.33 2.40
C PRO A 100 13.49 -10.34 2.05
N ASP A 101 12.59 -10.72 1.13
CA ASP A 101 11.41 -9.95 0.73
C ASP A 101 10.16 -10.26 1.58
N TRP A 102 10.29 -10.96 2.71
CA TRP A 102 9.14 -11.35 3.51
C TRP A 102 8.27 -10.17 3.99
N ALA A 103 8.86 -8.98 4.14
CA ALA A 103 8.10 -7.77 4.42
C ALA A 103 7.11 -7.43 3.30
N TRP A 104 7.50 -7.61 2.04
CA TRP A 104 6.64 -7.42 0.87
C TRP A 104 5.54 -8.46 0.80
N ARG A 105 5.88 -9.74 0.98
CA ARG A 105 4.89 -10.83 1.00
C ARG A 105 3.78 -10.53 2.02
N ARG A 106 4.16 -10.07 3.21
CA ARG A 106 3.20 -9.68 4.23
C ARG A 106 2.34 -8.49 3.84
N TYR A 107 2.95 -7.47 3.28
CA TYR A 107 2.24 -6.28 2.82
C TYR A 107 1.21 -6.66 1.75
N ALA A 108 1.62 -7.41 0.72
CA ALA A 108 0.77 -7.84 -0.37
C ALA A 108 -0.38 -8.76 0.09
N VAL A 109 -0.12 -9.73 0.97
CA VAL A 109 -1.14 -10.70 1.43
C VAL A 109 -2.21 -9.98 2.26
N ARG A 110 -1.79 -9.05 3.11
CA ARG A 110 -2.70 -8.21 3.88
C ARG A 110 -3.54 -7.30 2.99
N LEU A 111 -2.93 -6.70 1.97
CA LEU A 111 -3.63 -5.85 1.02
C LEU A 111 -4.69 -6.65 0.25
N ARG A 112 -4.34 -7.84 -0.25
CA ARG A 112 -5.28 -8.77 -0.91
C ARG A 112 -6.43 -9.16 0.01
N ASP A 113 -6.13 -9.49 1.25
CA ASP A 113 -7.13 -9.99 2.21
C ASP A 113 -7.87 -8.84 2.91
N HIS A 114 -7.60 -7.58 2.54
CA HIS A 114 -8.15 -6.36 3.17
C HIS A 114 -7.99 -6.32 4.70
N ASP A 115 -6.85 -6.80 5.21
CA ASP A 115 -6.61 -6.99 6.65
C ASP A 115 -7.70 -7.82 7.37
N ARG A 116 -8.42 -8.69 6.64
CA ARG A 116 -9.45 -9.59 7.19
C ARG A 116 -8.93 -11.02 7.32
N CYS A 117 -9.35 -11.70 8.38
CA CYS A 117 -9.06 -13.12 8.55
C CYS A 117 -9.69 -13.91 7.40
N THR A 118 -8.91 -14.70 6.67
CA THR A 118 -9.43 -15.50 5.56
C THR A 118 -10.37 -16.62 6.04
N LYS A 119 -10.23 -17.07 7.30
CA LYS A 119 -11.10 -18.09 7.91
C LYS A 119 -12.39 -17.51 8.49
N CYS A 120 -12.30 -16.63 9.49
CA CYS A 120 -13.50 -16.11 10.19
C CYS A 120 -13.98 -14.73 9.70
N LYS A 121 -13.32 -14.14 8.70
CA LYS A 121 -13.73 -12.90 8.01
C LYS A 121 -13.73 -11.62 8.84
N VAL A 122 -13.31 -11.67 10.11
CA VAL A 122 -13.15 -10.49 10.97
C VAL A 122 -12.01 -9.59 10.49
N THR A 123 -12.20 -8.27 10.58
CA THR A 123 -11.13 -7.28 10.34
C THR A 123 -10.14 -7.28 11.50
N ILE A 124 -8.85 -7.20 11.20
CA ILE A 124 -7.78 -7.38 12.18
C ILE A 124 -6.87 -6.15 12.19
N ALA A 125 -6.68 -5.51 13.34
CA ALA A 125 -5.72 -4.40 13.47
C ALA A 125 -4.26 -4.87 13.33
N ARG A 126 -3.97 -6.11 13.73
CA ARG A 126 -2.65 -6.75 13.68
C ARG A 126 -2.72 -8.14 13.04
N PRO A 127 -2.93 -8.22 11.72
CA PRO A 127 -3.06 -9.49 11.01
C PRO A 127 -1.73 -10.26 10.99
N HIS A 128 -1.85 -11.58 11.04
CA HIS A 128 -0.74 -12.51 10.89
C HIS A 128 -0.77 -13.11 9.49
N VAL A 129 0.39 -13.31 8.88
CA VAL A 129 0.49 -14.06 7.62
C VAL A 129 0.97 -15.45 7.94
N HIS A 130 0.22 -16.43 7.45
CA HIS A 130 0.40 -17.85 7.72
C HIS A 130 0.59 -18.62 6.41
N HIS A 131 1.50 -19.59 6.42
CA HIS A 131 1.68 -20.53 5.32
C HIS A 131 0.61 -21.62 5.37
N VAL A 132 -0.20 -21.76 4.32
CA VAL A 132 -1.27 -22.78 4.26
C VAL A 132 -0.68 -24.19 4.33
N LYS A 133 0.32 -24.48 3.47
CA LYS A 133 1.20 -25.64 3.59
C LYS A 133 2.46 -25.20 4.35
N PRO A 134 2.77 -25.79 5.51
CA PRO A 134 3.96 -25.43 6.28
C PRO A 134 5.27 -25.63 5.49
N VAL A 135 6.24 -24.75 5.69
CA VAL A 135 7.57 -24.83 5.04
C VAL A 135 8.25 -26.18 5.30
N ARG A 136 8.18 -26.68 6.55
CA ARG A 136 8.73 -27.99 6.94
C ARG A 136 8.11 -29.19 6.21
N GLN A 137 6.98 -29.00 5.52
CA GLN A 137 6.30 -30.03 4.72
C GLN A 137 6.45 -29.74 3.21
N GLY A 138 7.39 -28.88 2.81
CA GLY A 138 7.58 -28.48 1.42
C GLY A 138 6.60 -27.39 0.96
N GLY A 139 6.11 -26.57 1.88
CA GLY A 139 5.36 -25.37 1.54
C GLY A 139 6.27 -24.24 1.06
N ARG A 140 5.92 -23.62 -0.06
CA ARG A 140 6.69 -22.50 -0.65
C ARG A 140 6.31 -21.18 0.00
N HIS A 141 7.13 -20.15 -0.21
CA HIS A 141 6.83 -18.79 0.25
C HIS A 141 5.91 -18.02 -0.69
N GLY A 142 5.55 -18.61 -1.83
CA GLY A 142 4.68 -18.02 -2.86
C GLY A 142 3.36 -17.49 -2.32
N PHE A 143 2.85 -16.46 -2.97
CA PHE A 143 1.63 -15.73 -2.57
C PHE A 143 0.39 -16.62 -2.44
N GLU A 144 0.32 -17.65 -3.27
CA GLU A 144 -0.70 -18.70 -3.30
C GLU A 144 -0.70 -19.57 -2.03
N ASN A 145 0.43 -19.67 -1.34
CA ASN A 145 0.57 -20.45 -0.12
C ASN A 145 0.45 -19.58 1.15
N LEU A 146 0.10 -18.30 1.03
CA LEU A 146 0.03 -17.38 2.17
C LEU A 146 -1.38 -16.86 2.39
N VAL A 147 -1.80 -16.77 3.65
CA VAL A 147 -3.12 -16.25 4.05
C VAL A 147 -3.04 -15.33 5.28
N THR A 148 -3.95 -14.38 5.35
CA THR A 148 -4.12 -13.52 6.53
C THR A 148 -5.01 -14.19 7.58
N LEU A 149 -4.52 -14.35 8.81
CA LEU A 149 -5.27 -14.91 9.94
C LEU A 149 -5.28 -13.96 11.14
N CYS A 150 -6.39 -13.97 11.89
CA CYS A 150 -6.42 -13.39 13.23
C CYS A 150 -5.65 -14.28 14.21
N ALA A 151 -5.25 -13.74 15.37
CA ALA A 151 -4.45 -14.50 16.34
C ALA A 151 -5.14 -15.80 16.80
N THR A 152 -6.47 -15.77 17.00
CA THR A 152 -7.26 -16.95 17.38
C THR A 152 -7.27 -18.03 16.29
N CYS A 153 -7.52 -17.66 15.03
CA CYS A 153 -7.48 -18.63 13.93
C CYS A 153 -6.06 -19.15 13.69
N HIS A 154 -5.04 -18.30 13.82
CA HIS A 154 -3.65 -18.72 13.67
C HIS A 154 -3.23 -19.72 14.77
N GLU A 155 -3.66 -19.52 16.02
CA GLU A 155 -3.44 -20.49 17.10
C GLU A 155 -4.07 -21.85 16.79
N ARG A 156 -5.26 -21.88 16.18
CA ARG A 156 -5.93 -23.14 15.79
C ARG A 156 -5.20 -23.93 14.71
N GLU A 157 -4.39 -23.28 13.87
CA GLU A 157 -3.52 -23.97 12.90
C GLU A 157 -2.29 -24.61 13.57
N HIS A 158 -1.99 -24.22 14.81
CA HIS A 158 -0.84 -24.69 15.58
C HIS A 158 -1.27 -25.11 16.99
N PRO A 159 -2.16 -26.11 17.13
CA PRO A 159 -2.60 -26.58 18.44
C PRO A 159 -1.40 -27.09 19.23
N GLY A 160 -1.35 -26.77 20.53
CA GLY A 160 -0.23 -27.13 21.42
C GLY A 160 0.98 -26.19 21.35
N ASN A 161 1.05 -25.30 20.36
CA ASN A 161 2.12 -24.31 20.30
C ASN A 161 1.79 -23.09 21.19
N SER A 162 2.34 -23.10 22.41
CA SER A 162 2.11 -22.05 23.42
C SER A 162 2.52 -20.65 22.96
N TRP A 163 3.34 -20.52 21.93
CA TRP A 163 3.76 -19.23 21.41
C TRP A 163 2.61 -18.51 20.69
N PHE A 164 1.83 -19.23 19.87
CA PHE A 164 0.64 -18.65 19.23
C PHE A 164 -0.46 -18.33 20.24
N ARG A 165 -0.55 -19.10 21.33
CA ARG A 165 -1.42 -18.77 22.48
C ARG A 165 -1.02 -17.44 23.13
N LYS A 166 0.28 -17.21 23.38
CA LYS A 166 0.77 -15.94 23.95
C LYS A 166 0.53 -14.75 23.02
N LEU A 167 0.63 -14.94 21.70
CA LEU A 167 0.30 -13.93 20.70
C LEU A 167 -1.17 -13.48 20.80
N ARG A 168 -2.11 -14.43 20.96
CA ARG A 168 -3.53 -14.11 21.08
C ARG A 168 -3.83 -13.16 22.23
N PHE A 169 -3.14 -13.32 23.36
CA PHE A 169 -3.37 -12.52 24.55
C PHE A 169 -2.48 -11.27 24.66
N GLY A 170 -1.67 -10.95 23.64
CA GLY A 170 -0.84 -9.74 23.65
C GLY A 170 0.37 -9.78 24.60
N PHE A 171 0.72 -10.95 25.16
CA PHE A 171 1.87 -11.11 26.07
C PHE A 171 3.24 -11.08 25.38
N VAL A 172 3.26 -10.94 24.05
CA VAL A 172 4.48 -10.78 23.24
C VAL A 172 4.40 -9.46 22.48
N ARG A 173 5.39 -8.57 22.70
CA ARG A 173 5.50 -7.33 21.92
C ARG A 173 5.88 -7.67 20.49
N ARG A 174 5.07 -7.17 19.54
CA ARG A 174 5.25 -7.10 18.08
C ARG A 174 6.14 -8.22 17.49
N TRP A 175 5.50 -9.16 16.81
CA TRP A 175 6.20 -10.12 15.95
C TRP A 175 7.16 -9.40 14.98
N ARG A 176 8.46 -9.63 15.16
CA ARG A 176 9.53 -9.19 14.25
C ARG A 176 9.94 -10.38 13.39
N PRO A 177 9.76 -10.33 12.06
CA PRO A 177 10.01 -11.47 11.18
C PRO A 177 11.49 -11.86 11.06
N THR A 178 12.42 -11.05 11.55
CA THR A 178 13.86 -11.35 11.48
C THR A 178 14.30 -12.48 12.41
N ARG A 179 13.44 -12.90 13.35
CA ARG A 179 13.63 -14.11 14.15
C ARG A 179 12.27 -14.77 14.40
N PRO A 180 11.88 -15.80 13.64
CA PRO A 180 10.85 -16.70 14.13
C PRO A 180 11.28 -17.25 15.51
N PRO A 181 10.34 -17.60 16.40
CA PRO A 181 10.67 -18.46 17.53
C PRO A 181 11.37 -19.69 16.97
N ASP A 182 12.50 -20.04 17.54
CA ASP A 182 13.25 -21.21 17.11
C ASP A 182 12.33 -22.45 17.16
N PHE A 183 11.89 -22.91 15.99
CA PHE A 183 11.06 -24.10 15.86
C PHE A 183 11.89 -25.38 15.99
N ARG A 184 13.20 -25.30 16.31
CA ARG A 184 14.03 -26.47 16.59
C ARG A 184 13.74 -27.17 17.91
N HIS A 185 12.78 -26.71 18.72
CA HIS A 185 12.50 -27.34 20.00
C HIS A 185 11.00 -27.44 20.30
N ARG A 186 10.40 -28.59 19.94
CA ARG A 186 10.04 -29.67 20.88
C ARG A 186 9.06 -30.65 20.21
N ARG A 187 9.35 -31.92 20.48
CA ARG A 187 8.62 -33.17 20.22
C ARG A 187 7.11 -33.03 20.02
#